data_AF-A0A1N6E8D6-F1
#
_entry.id   AF-A0A1N6E8D6-F1
#
_cell.length_a   1.000
_cell.length_b   1.000
_cell.length_c   1.000
_cell.angle_alpha   90.00
_cell.angle_beta   90.00
_cell.angle_gamma   90.00
#
_symmetry.space_group_name_H-M   'P 1'
#
loop_
_entity.id
_entity.type
_entity.pdbx_description
1 polymer ?
#
loop_
_entity_poly.entity_id
_entity_poly.type
_entity_poly.pdbx_seq_one_letter_code
_entity_poly.pdbx_strand_id
1 'polypeptide(L)'
;MNQIERIHDELAKRFPNLPINLDEPANEKGPWFLFAQRGEGLPHLAIEWRPDRGFGVSTPGDDEFGMGPDEVYSNAREATDRAVELIETGGRSVPPDAVRLAELRQRQGLSQIELAERAGMKQANVSRIESRGDVLVSTLAKMVEAMGGELSIRARFPGGVEQEIEIFGEKRS
;
A
#
# COMPACT_ATOMS: atom_id res chain seq x y z
N MET A 1 -3.12 -22.30 -15.05
CA MET A 1 -3.92 -21.59 -14.04
C MET A 1 -3.10 -21.35 -12.78
N ASN A 2 -2.56 -20.14 -12.67
CA ASN A 2 -1.91 -19.54 -11.53
C ASN A 2 -2.93 -19.20 -10.43
N GLN A 3 -2.50 -18.55 -9.35
CA GLN A 3 -3.39 -18.33 -8.21
C GLN A 3 -4.38 -17.19 -8.40
N ILE A 4 -4.04 -16.11 -9.10
CA ILE A 4 -4.98 -15.00 -9.36
C ILE A 4 -6.03 -15.38 -10.41
N GLU A 5 -5.68 -16.22 -11.39
CA GLU A 5 -6.64 -16.80 -12.34
C GLU A 5 -7.71 -17.63 -11.61
N ARG A 6 -7.37 -18.29 -10.49
CA ARG A 6 -8.36 -19.00 -9.65
C ARG A 6 -9.33 -18.03 -8.99
N ILE A 7 -8.83 -16.89 -8.50
CA ILE A 7 -9.67 -15.83 -7.92
C ILE A 7 -10.62 -15.29 -9.00
N HIS A 8 -10.10 -15.02 -10.20
CA HIS A 8 -10.90 -14.59 -11.35
C HIS A 8 -12.05 -15.57 -11.63
N ASP A 9 -11.76 -16.85 -11.80
CA ASP A 9 -12.79 -17.85 -12.12
C ASP A 9 -13.84 -17.99 -11.02
N GLU A 10 -13.42 -17.90 -9.75
CA GLU A 10 -14.33 -17.97 -8.61
C GLU A 10 -15.25 -16.74 -8.54
N LEU A 11 -14.70 -15.53 -8.71
CA LEU A 11 -15.47 -14.30 -8.72
C LEU A 11 -16.41 -14.22 -9.92
N ALA A 12 -15.96 -14.60 -11.13
CA ALA A 12 -16.79 -14.62 -12.33
C ALA A 12 -17.95 -15.62 -12.20
N LYS A 13 -17.72 -16.76 -11.53
CA LYS A 13 -18.77 -17.74 -11.25
C LYS A 13 -19.78 -17.24 -10.21
N ARG A 14 -19.31 -16.55 -9.16
CA ARG A 14 -20.17 -16.03 -8.07
C ARG A 14 -20.94 -14.78 -8.47
N PHE A 15 -20.36 -13.94 -9.32
CA PHE A 15 -20.94 -12.67 -9.78
C PHE A 15 -20.96 -12.60 -11.32
N PRO A 16 -21.87 -13.33 -12.00
CA PRO A 16 -21.87 -13.46 -13.46
C PRO A 16 -22.05 -12.16 -14.24
N ASN A 17 -22.62 -11.13 -13.60
CA ASN A 17 -22.91 -9.83 -14.20
C ASN A 17 -21.92 -8.74 -13.77
N LEU A 18 -20.91 -9.09 -12.96
CA LEU A 18 -19.88 -8.16 -12.52
C LEU A 18 -18.81 -8.08 -13.62
N PRO A 19 -18.52 -6.91 -14.20
CA PRO A 19 -17.41 -6.77 -15.11
C PRO A 19 -16.10 -7.01 -14.34
N ILE A 20 -15.37 -8.05 -14.73
CA ILE A 20 -14.07 -8.40 -14.17
C ILE A 20 -13.06 -8.50 -15.31
N ASN A 21 -11.92 -7.82 -15.17
CA ASN A 21 -10.80 -7.88 -16.11
C ASN A 21 -9.57 -8.48 -15.41
N LEU A 22 -8.81 -9.32 -16.13
CA LEU A 22 -7.54 -9.88 -15.66
C LEU A 22 -6.43 -9.46 -16.62
N ASP A 23 -5.47 -8.71 -16.11
CA ASP A 23 -4.30 -8.24 -16.86
C ASP A 23 -3.05 -9.03 -16.47
N GLU A 24 -2.36 -9.53 -17.49
CA GLU A 24 -1.07 -10.18 -17.36
C GLU A 24 0.05 -9.16 -17.04
N PRO A 25 1.11 -9.58 -16.34
CA PRO A 25 2.20 -8.68 -16.00
C PRO A 25 2.97 -8.25 -17.25
N ALA A 26 3.34 -6.96 -17.32
CA ALA A 26 4.10 -6.41 -18.44
C ALA A 26 5.52 -7.00 -18.61
N ASN A 27 6.02 -7.71 -17.60
CA ASN A 27 7.27 -8.48 -17.64
C ASN A 27 7.22 -9.63 -16.63
N GLU A 28 8.13 -10.60 -16.72
CA GLU A 28 8.14 -11.81 -15.85
C GLU A 28 8.15 -11.53 -14.33
N LYS A 29 8.61 -10.34 -13.91
CA LYS A 29 8.67 -9.93 -12.51
C LYS A 29 7.51 -9.00 -12.11
N GLY A 30 6.65 -8.63 -13.05
CA GLY A 30 5.52 -7.74 -12.83
C GLY A 30 4.40 -8.42 -12.04
N PRO A 31 3.55 -7.63 -11.36
CA PRO A 31 2.31 -8.14 -10.78
C PRO A 31 1.28 -8.45 -11.86
N TRP A 32 0.48 -9.49 -11.63
CA TRP A 32 -0.81 -9.67 -12.29
C TRP A 32 -1.83 -8.75 -11.63
N PHE A 33 -2.82 -8.29 -12.39
CA PHE A 33 -3.91 -7.48 -11.84
C PHE A 33 -5.27 -8.03 -12.22
N LEU A 34 -6.18 -8.05 -11.25
CA LEU A 34 -7.60 -8.34 -11.46
C LEU A 34 -8.40 -7.12 -11.00
N PHE A 35 -9.23 -6.59 -11.90
CA PHE A 35 -10.08 -5.43 -11.64
C PHE A 35 -11.55 -5.84 -11.71
N ALA A 36 -12.35 -5.43 -10.72
CA ALA A 36 -13.81 -5.67 -10.75
C ALA A 36 -14.58 -4.36 -10.55
N GLN A 37 -15.53 -4.08 -11.46
CA GLN A 37 -16.33 -2.86 -11.44
C GLN A 37 -17.62 -3.06 -10.64
N ARG A 38 -17.64 -2.55 -9.41
CA ARG A 38 -18.64 -2.90 -8.38
C ARG A 38 -19.99 -2.19 -8.52
N GLY A 39 -20.11 -1.22 -9.43
CA GLY A 39 -21.32 -0.42 -9.65
C GLY A 39 -21.00 1.06 -9.85
N GLU A 40 -22.01 1.83 -10.26
CA GLU A 40 -21.87 3.27 -10.47
C GLU A 40 -21.60 4.00 -9.13
N GLY A 41 -20.59 4.87 -9.11
CA GLY A 41 -20.21 5.65 -7.92
C GLY A 41 -19.43 4.88 -6.84
N LEU A 42 -19.18 3.58 -7.03
CA LEU A 42 -18.30 2.79 -6.16
C LEU A 42 -16.89 2.71 -6.75
N PRO A 43 -15.83 2.77 -5.92
CA PRO A 43 -14.48 2.50 -6.40
C PRO A 43 -14.41 1.07 -6.96
N HIS A 44 -13.54 0.85 -7.94
CA HIS A 44 -13.28 -0.49 -8.44
C HIS A 44 -12.53 -1.30 -7.38
N LEU A 45 -12.72 -2.62 -7.39
CA LEU A 45 -11.84 -3.53 -6.66
C LEU A 45 -10.62 -3.80 -7.53
N ALA A 46 -9.42 -3.73 -6.93
CA ALA A 46 -8.18 -4.18 -7.53
C ALA A 46 -7.56 -5.29 -6.67
N ILE A 47 -7.16 -6.38 -7.32
CA ILE A 47 -6.34 -7.43 -6.71
C ILE A 47 -5.04 -7.51 -7.50
N GLU A 48 -3.91 -7.24 -6.85
CA GLU A 48 -2.60 -7.52 -7.41
C GLU A 48 -2.08 -8.87 -6.91
N TRP A 49 -1.33 -9.60 -7.73
CA TRP A 49 -0.67 -10.83 -7.31
C TRP A 49 0.74 -10.96 -7.85
N ARG A 50 1.66 -11.39 -6.98
CA ARG A 50 2.99 -11.84 -7.37
C ARG A 50 3.32 -13.17 -6.68
N PRO A 51 3.97 -14.12 -7.39
CA PRO A 51 4.34 -15.41 -6.80
C PRO A 51 5.18 -15.29 -5.51
N ASP A 52 6.00 -14.25 -5.37
CA ASP A 52 6.90 -14.01 -4.25
C ASP A 52 6.33 -13.10 -3.16
N ARG A 53 5.23 -12.37 -3.43
CA ARG A 53 4.64 -11.41 -2.47
C ARG A 53 3.21 -11.74 -2.01
N GLY A 54 2.54 -12.69 -2.68
CA GLY A 54 1.14 -12.99 -2.39
C GLY A 54 0.20 -11.99 -3.08
N PHE A 55 -0.90 -11.66 -2.40
CA PHE A 55 -1.99 -10.86 -2.94
C PHE A 55 -2.06 -9.52 -2.26
N GLY A 56 -2.26 -8.47 -3.04
CA GLY A 56 -2.66 -7.16 -2.56
C GLY A 56 -4.11 -6.90 -2.94
N VAL A 57 -4.92 -6.37 -2.02
CA VAL A 57 -6.32 -5.99 -2.25
C VAL A 57 -6.46 -4.51 -1.97
N SER A 58 -7.10 -3.77 -2.88
CA SER A 58 -7.43 -2.36 -2.71
C SER A 58 -8.74 -1.98 -3.41
N THR A 59 -9.32 -0.86 -2.97
CA THR A 59 -10.45 -0.20 -3.61
C THR A 59 -10.07 1.25 -3.93
N PRO A 60 -9.10 1.47 -4.83
CA PRO A 60 -8.52 2.78 -5.05
C PRO A 60 -9.56 3.72 -5.66
N GLY A 61 -9.53 4.99 -5.23
CA GLY A 61 -10.17 6.06 -5.98
C GLY A 61 -9.49 6.30 -7.34
N ASP A 62 -10.11 7.14 -8.17
CA ASP A 62 -9.60 7.45 -9.52
C ASP A 62 -8.16 8.00 -9.50
N ASP A 63 -7.79 8.71 -8.43
CA ASP A 63 -6.46 9.32 -8.25
C ASP A 63 -5.48 8.45 -7.43
N GLU A 64 -5.90 7.27 -6.96
CA GLU A 64 -5.11 6.41 -6.05
C GLU A 64 -4.48 5.19 -6.74
N PHE A 65 -4.61 5.11 -8.07
CA PHE A 65 -4.05 4.02 -8.85
C PHE A 65 -2.51 4.01 -8.77
N GLY A 66 -1.93 2.86 -8.44
CA GLY A 66 -0.46 2.70 -8.34
C GLY A 66 0.14 2.96 -6.95
N MET A 67 -0.66 3.26 -5.92
CA MET A 67 -0.17 3.41 -4.54
C MET A 67 0.16 2.07 -3.84
N GLY A 68 0.03 0.94 -4.55
CA GLY A 68 0.13 -0.40 -3.98
C GLY A 68 -1.14 -0.80 -3.22
N PRO A 69 -1.17 -2.00 -2.63
CA PRO A 69 -2.37 -2.51 -2.00
C PRO A 69 -2.56 -1.95 -0.59
N ASP A 70 -3.82 -1.85 -0.19
CA ASP A 70 -4.22 -1.49 1.17
C ASP A 70 -4.08 -2.68 2.10
N GLU A 71 -4.43 -3.87 1.63
CA GLU A 71 -4.44 -5.10 2.41
C GLU A 71 -3.59 -6.16 1.71
N VAL A 72 -2.80 -6.94 2.46
CA VAL A 72 -1.93 -7.98 1.90
C VAL A 72 -2.29 -9.34 2.48
N TYR A 73 -2.50 -10.32 1.59
CA TYR A 73 -2.89 -11.68 1.92
C TYR A 73 -1.88 -12.69 1.38
N SER A 74 -1.58 -13.71 2.20
CA SER A 74 -0.58 -14.73 1.85
C SER A 74 -1.13 -15.81 0.91
N ASN A 75 -2.45 -15.95 0.81
CA ASN A 75 -3.10 -17.01 0.05
C ASN A 75 -4.36 -16.53 -0.67
N ALA A 76 -4.69 -17.25 -1.75
CA ALA A 76 -5.78 -16.88 -2.64
C ALA A 76 -7.14 -16.89 -1.96
N ARG A 77 -7.36 -17.80 -0.99
CA ARG A 77 -8.66 -17.94 -0.33
C ARG A 77 -9.01 -16.71 0.49
N GLU A 78 -8.08 -16.22 1.31
CA GLU A 78 -8.31 -15.00 2.10
C GLU A 78 -8.51 -13.77 1.21
N ALA A 79 -7.74 -13.66 0.13
CA ALA A 79 -7.92 -12.58 -0.85
C ALA A 79 -9.29 -12.66 -1.54
N THR A 80 -9.77 -13.87 -1.89
CA THR A 80 -11.11 -14.07 -2.44
C THR A 80 -12.20 -13.74 -1.43
N ASP A 81 -12.10 -14.23 -0.20
CA ASP A 81 -13.08 -13.98 0.87
C ASP A 81 -13.24 -12.46 1.11
N ARG A 82 -12.11 -11.73 1.12
CA ARG A 82 -12.12 -10.27 1.23
C ARG A 82 -12.71 -9.59 0.00
N ALA A 83 -12.33 -10.02 -1.20
CA ALA A 83 -12.87 -9.47 -2.45
C ALA A 83 -14.39 -9.60 -2.50
N VAL A 84 -14.92 -10.77 -2.13
CA VAL A 84 -16.36 -11.04 -2.02
C VAL A 84 -17.02 -10.07 -1.05
N GLU A 85 -16.47 -9.90 0.15
CA GLU A 85 -17.02 -8.97 1.15
C GLU A 85 -17.09 -7.54 0.60
N LEU A 86 -16.02 -7.07 -0.04
CA LEU A 86 -15.95 -5.72 -0.63
C LEU A 86 -16.94 -5.55 -1.79
N ILE A 87 -17.16 -6.58 -2.60
CA ILE A 87 -18.15 -6.58 -3.69
C ILE A 87 -19.58 -6.53 -3.13
N GLU A 88 -19.88 -7.37 -2.14
CA GLU A 88 -21.23 -7.49 -1.57
C GLU A 88 -21.63 -6.27 -0.73
N THR A 89 -20.69 -5.69 0.01
CA THR A 89 -20.95 -4.53 0.89
C THR A 89 -20.80 -3.18 0.19
N GLY A 90 -20.07 -3.13 -0.94
CA GLY A 90 -19.61 -1.88 -1.54
C GLY A 90 -18.61 -1.12 -0.66
N GLY A 91 -18.06 -1.75 0.38
CA GLY A 91 -17.14 -1.14 1.34
C GLY A 91 -15.81 -0.69 0.73
N ARG A 92 -14.91 -0.18 1.57
CA ARG A 92 -13.54 0.16 1.18
C ARG A 92 -12.54 -0.82 1.80
N SER A 93 -11.46 -1.06 1.08
CA SER A 93 -10.26 -1.63 1.69
C SER A 93 -9.71 -0.66 2.74
N VAL A 94 -8.99 -1.21 3.71
CA VAL A 94 -8.41 -0.44 4.81
C VAL A 94 -6.89 -0.44 4.63
N PRO A 95 -6.26 0.73 4.39
CA PRO A 95 -4.81 0.83 4.39
C PRO A 95 -4.27 0.31 5.73
N PRO A 96 -3.08 -0.29 5.77
CA PRO A 96 -2.57 -0.85 7.01
C PRO A 96 -2.27 0.28 7.99
N ASP A 97 -2.62 0.10 9.27
CA ASP A 97 -2.42 1.09 10.35
C ASP A 97 -0.97 1.58 10.46
N ALA A 98 -0.01 0.79 9.99
CA ALA A 98 1.40 1.15 9.89
C ALA A 98 2.06 0.48 8.66
N VAL A 99 2.93 1.24 8.00
CA VAL A 99 3.77 0.77 6.89
C VAL A 99 5.25 0.95 7.23
N ARG A 100 6.11 0.12 6.66
CA ARG A 100 7.57 0.31 6.82
C ARG A 100 8.06 1.48 5.99
N LEU A 101 9.16 2.11 6.40
CA LEU A 101 9.77 3.20 5.64
C LEU A 101 10.15 2.80 4.20
N ALA A 102 10.59 1.55 4.01
CA ALA A 102 10.88 0.99 2.70
C ALA A 102 9.65 0.87 1.79
N GLU A 103 8.47 0.66 2.37
CA GLU A 103 7.20 0.58 1.64
C GLU A 103 6.75 1.99 1.24
N LEU A 104 6.79 2.95 2.18
CA LEU A 104 6.53 4.37 1.87
C LEU A 104 7.39 4.85 0.70
N ARG A 105 8.69 4.56 0.73
CA ARG A 105 9.62 4.89 -0.35
C ARG A 105 9.19 4.27 -1.69
N GLN A 106 8.82 3.00 -1.69
CA GLN A 106 8.38 2.29 -2.90
C GLN A 106 7.09 2.89 -3.47
N ARG A 107 6.14 3.29 -2.61
CA ARG A 107 4.89 3.97 -3.02
C ARG A 107 5.15 5.32 -3.68
N GLN A 108 6.23 6.02 -3.29
CA GLN A 108 6.68 7.25 -3.96
C GLN A 108 7.52 6.99 -5.23
N GLY A 109 7.65 5.73 -5.67
CA GLY A 109 8.41 5.36 -6.87
C GLY A 109 9.92 5.53 -6.74
N LEU A 110 10.47 5.61 -5.52
CA LEU A 110 11.89 5.88 -5.30
C LEU A 110 12.69 4.61 -5.01
N SER A 111 13.89 4.50 -5.59
CA SER A 111 14.93 3.58 -5.16
C SER A 111 15.62 4.06 -3.87
N GLN A 112 16.34 3.18 -3.19
CA GLN A 112 17.14 3.57 -2.02
C GLN A 112 18.24 4.58 -2.36
N ILE A 113 18.74 4.57 -3.61
CA ILE A 113 19.76 5.51 -4.08
C ILE A 113 19.12 6.89 -4.24
N GLU A 114 17.98 6.98 -4.93
CA GLU A 114 17.27 8.25 -5.13
C GLU A 114 16.83 8.88 -3.81
N LEU A 115 16.31 8.09 -2.86
CA LEU A 115 15.99 8.61 -1.53
C LEU A 115 17.25 9.11 -0.81
N ALA A 116 18.36 8.38 -0.91
CA ALA A 116 19.62 8.79 -0.28
C ALA A 116 20.13 10.12 -0.85
N GLU A 117 20.08 10.29 -2.17
CA GLU A 117 20.47 11.54 -2.84
C GLU A 117 19.59 12.71 -2.39
N ARG A 118 18.26 12.54 -2.41
CA ARG A 118 17.32 13.58 -1.97
C ARG A 118 17.48 13.94 -0.49
N ALA A 119 17.76 12.96 0.36
CA ALA A 119 17.94 13.17 1.80
C ALA A 119 19.36 13.63 2.19
N GLY A 120 20.31 13.70 1.24
CA GLY A 120 21.72 14.03 1.52
C GLY A 120 22.44 12.96 2.36
N MET A 121 22.15 11.68 2.10
CA MET A 121 22.64 10.52 2.85
C MET A 121 23.37 9.53 1.94
N LYS A 122 24.09 8.58 2.53
CA LYS A 122 24.62 7.41 1.80
C LYS A 122 23.52 6.35 1.66
N GLN A 123 23.44 5.66 0.51
CA GLN A 123 22.48 4.56 0.32
C GLN A 123 22.59 3.47 1.40
N ALA A 124 23.79 3.15 1.86
CA ALA A 124 24.00 2.21 2.97
C ALA A 124 23.34 2.67 4.28
N ASN A 125 23.19 3.99 4.50
CA ASN A 125 22.45 4.51 5.65
C ASN A 125 20.94 4.30 5.48
N VAL A 126 20.39 4.56 4.29
CA VAL A 126 18.97 4.30 3.98
C VAL A 126 18.64 2.81 4.17
N SER A 127 19.42 1.92 3.59
CA SER A 127 19.25 0.46 3.73
C SER A 127 19.30 0.00 5.20
N ARG A 128 20.21 0.56 5.99
CA ARG A 128 20.32 0.27 7.42
C ARG A 128 19.12 0.79 8.23
N ILE A 129 18.63 1.99 7.93
CA ILE A 129 17.46 2.57 8.61
C ILE A 129 16.20 1.75 8.28
N GLU A 130 16.01 1.40 7.01
CA GLU A 130 14.88 0.58 6.56
C GLU A 130 14.85 -0.82 7.19
N SER A 131 15.99 -1.33 7.67
CA SER A 131 16.12 -2.68 8.22
C SER A 131 16.17 -2.77 9.76
N ARG A 132 16.66 -1.75 10.47
CA ARG A 132 16.96 -1.85 11.91
C ARG A 132 15.95 -1.21 12.86
N GLY A 133 14.99 -0.43 12.36
CA GLY A 133 13.90 0.14 13.17
C GLY A 133 14.29 1.28 14.12
N ASP A 134 15.53 1.34 14.58
CA ASP A 134 16.06 2.47 15.36
C ASP A 134 16.54 3.61 14.45
N VAL A 135 15.90 4.77 14.55
CA VAL A 135 16.19 5.97 13.75
C VAL A 135 15.99 7.23 14.59
N LEU A 136 16.87 8.22 14.41
CA LEU A 136 16.65 9.55 14.98
C LEU A 136 15.43 10.18 14.30
N VAL A 137 14.54 10.81 15.07
CA VAL A 137 13.35 11.48 14.52
C VAL A 137 13.71 12.52 13.46
N SER A 138 14.81 13.25 13.64
CA SER A 138 15.31 14.21 12.64
C SER A 138 15.75 13.55 11.33
N THR A 139 16.23 12.31 11.39
CA THR A 139 16.57 11.54 10.18
C THR A 139 15.30 11.02 9.50
N LEU A 140 14.33 10.54 10.29
CA LEU A 140 13.03 10.13 9.76
C LEU A 140 12.33 11.31 9.07
N ALA A 141 12.31 12.49 9.69
CA ALA A 141 11.74 13.70 9.10
C ALA A 141 12.39 14.05 7.75
N LYS A 142 13.73 14.07 7.69
CA LYS A 142 14.45 14.30 6.42
C LYS A 142 14.11 13.29 5.33
N MET A 143 13.96 12.01 5.69
CA MET A 143 13.59 10.98 4.72
C MET A 143 12.14 11.18 4.24
N VAL A 144 11.22 11.54 5.13
CA VAL A 144 9.83 11.85 4.78
C VAL A 144 9.73 13.11 3.90
N GLU A 145 10.46 14.18 4.24
CA GLU A 145 10.57 15.39 3.41
C GLU A 145 11.16 15.08 2.02
N ALA A 146 12.20 14.26 1.95
CA ALA A 146 12.80 13.82 0.68
C ALA A 146 11.86 12.97 -0.19
N MET A 147 10.87 12.33 0.43
CA MET A 147 9.77 11.64 -0.23
C MET A 147 8.61 12.57 -0.59
N GLY A 148 8.64 13.85 -0.20
CA GLY A 148 7.60 14.85 -0.45
C GLY A 148 6.50 14.89 0.61
N GLY A 149 6.70 14.26 1.76
CA GLY A 149 5.74 14.27 2.88
C GLY A 149 6.17 15.16 4.04
N GLU A 150 5.32 15.20 5.06
CA GLU A 150 5.56 15.86 6.35
C GLU A 150 5.45 14.82 7.47
N LEU A 151 6.38 14.86 8.45
CA LEU A 151 6.37 13.94 9.58
C LEU A 151 5.68 14.58 10.79
N SER A 152 4.56 14.00 11.23
CA SER A 152 3.97 14.25 12.56
C SER A 152 4.14 13.02 13.46
N ILE A 153 4.30 13.23 14.77
CA ILE A 153 4.35 12.15 15.76
C ILE A 153 3.21 12.33 16.74
N ARG A 154 2.44 11.27 16.99
CA ARG A 154 1.30 11.28 17.92
C ARG A 154 1.49 10.27 19.04
N ALA A 155 1.15 10.66 20.27
CA ALA A 155 1.00 9.75 21.39
C ALA A 155 -0.46 9.33 21.54
N ARG A 156 -0.73 8.03 21.66
CA ARG A 156 -2.06 7.47 21.94
C ARG A 156 -2.13 7.00 23.39
N PHE A 157 -3.12 7.48 24.13
CA PHE A 157 -3.37 7.13 25.53
C PHE A 157 -4.61 6.24 25.67
N PRO A 158 -4.79 5.54 26.82
CA PRO A 158 -6.02 4.82 27.11
C PRO A 158 -7.26 5.70 26.95
N GLY A 159 -8.35 5.13 26.43
CA GLY A 159 -9.59 5.86 26.17
C GLY A 159 -9.64 6.58 24.81
N GLY A 160 -8.65 6.35 23.93
CA GLY A 160 -8.65 6.87 22.56
C GLY A 160 -8.20 8.32 22.43
N VAL A 161 -7.63 8.90 23.49
CA VAL A 161 -7.04 10.24 23.43
C VAL A 161 -5.75 10.18 22.63
N GLU A 162 -5.67 10.97 21.56
CA GLU A 162 -4.46 11.16 20.76
C GLU A 162 -3.99 12.60 20.88
N GLN A 163 -2.68 12.80 21.08
CA GLN A 163 -2.05 14.11 21.12
C GLN A 163 -0.84 14.14 20.20
N GLU A 164 -0.76 15.16 19.34
CA GLU A 164 0.44 15.43 18.56
C GLU A 164 1.58 15.93 19.44
N ILE A 165 2.77 15.40 19.21
CA ILE A 165 4.01 15.77 19.88
C ILE A 165 4.73 16.78 19.01
N GLU A 166 4.93 17.98 19.54
CA GLU A 166 5.76 19.00 18.90
C GLU A 166 7.25 18.66 19.09
N ILE A 167 7.92 18.22 18.01
CA ILE A 167 9.33 17.77 18.05
C ILE A 167 10.28 18.82 17.49
N PHE A 168 9.82 19.62 16.53
CA PHE A 168 10.58 20.71 15.95
C PHE A 168 9.95 22.01 16.45
N GLY A 169 10.52 22.61 17.50
CA GLY A 169 10.07 23.93 17.93
C GLY A 169 10.15 24.93 16.77
N GLU A 170 9.23 25.89 16.72
CA GLU A 170 9.14 26.89 15.66
C GLU A 170 10.52 27.35 15.18
N LYS A 171 10.81 27.15 13.87
CA LYS A 171 11.90 27.88 13.23
C LYS A 171 11.58 29.36 13.38
N ARG A 172 12.18 30.01 14.39
CA ARG A 172 12.23 31.47 14.47
C ARG A 172 12.98 31.94 13.22
N SER A 173 12.24 32.43 12.23
CA SER A 173 12.74 33.26 11.14
C SER A 173 13.17 34.61 11.67
#